data_AF-A0A955IXX3-F1
#
_entry.id   AF-A0A955IXX3-F1
#
_cell.length_a   1.000
_cell.length_b   1.000
_cell.length_c   1.000
_cell.angle_alpha   90.00
_cell.angle_beta   90.00
_cell.angle_gamma   90.00
#
_symmetry.space_group_name_H-M   'P 1'
#
loop_
_entity.id
_entity.type
_entity.pdbx_description
1 polymer ?
#
loop_
_entity_poly.entity_id
_entity_poly.type
_entity_poly.pdbx_seq_one_letter_code
_entity_poly.pdbx_strand_id
1 'polypeptide(L)' 'TDNFEWAEGYALRFGLVYLDYATLERIPKDSYHWYKRVIASNGGEIPGVVGSLR' A
#
# COMPACT_ATOMS: atom_id res chain seq x y z
N THR A 1 2.67 -6.81 -1.66
CA THR A 1 2.40 -6.67 -3.11
C THR A 1 1.03 -7.25 -3.37
N ASP A 2 0.30 -6.76 -4.38
CA ASP A 2 -0.95 -7.39 -4.81
C ASP A 2 -0.68 -8.85 -5.21
N ASN A 3 -1.61 -9.74 -4.86
CA ASN A 3 -1.45 -11.19 -5.02
C ASN A 3 -2.78 -11.81 -5.50
N PHE A 4 -2.81 -13.14 -5.63
CA PHE A 4 -4.01 -13.89 -5.96
C PHE A 4 -4.89 -14.10 -4.71
N GLU A 5 -6.08 -13.52 -4.72
CA GLU A 5 -7.04 -13.56 -3.61
C GLU A 5 -8.14 -14.60 -3.84
N TRP A 6 -7.74 -15.87 -3.84
CA TRP A 6 -8.64 -17.04 -3.81
C TRP A 6 -9.79 -16.97 -4.83
N ALA A 7 -11.04 -17.00 -4.35
CA ALA A 7 -12.24 -16.98 -5.20
C ALA A 7 -12.35 -15.71 -6.05
N GLU A 8 -11.73 -14.61 -5.62
CA GLU A 8 -11.79 -13.30 -6.28
C GLU A 8 -10.66 -13.11 -7.31
N GLY A 9 -9.75 -14.08 -7.42
CA GLY A 9 -8.62 -14.02 -8.33
C GLY A 9 -7.79 -12.75 -8.11
N TYR A 10 -7.61 -11.95 -9.16
CA TYR A 10 -6.82 -10.70 -9.12
C TYR A 10 -7.68 -9.43 -9.10
N ALA A 11 -8.99 -9.55 -8.84
CA ALA A 11 -9.89 -8.41 -8.80
C ALA A 11 -9.62 -7.51 -7.57
N LEU A 12 -9.29 -8.12 -6.44
CA LEU A 12 -8.97 -7.41 -5.19
C LEU A 12 -7.47 -7.13 -5.08
N ARG A 13 -7.13 -5.96 -4.52
CA ARG A 13 -5.77 -5.40 -4.52
C ARG A 13 -5.36 -4.85 -3.16
N PHE A 14 -5.03 -5.75 -2.23
CA PHE A 14 -4.73 -5.41 -0.84
C PHE A 14 -3.29 -4.96 -0.56
N GLY A 15 -2.36 -5.22 -1.47
CA GLY A 15 -0.95 -4.95 -1.23
C GLY A 15 -0.64 -3.46 -1.16
N LEU A 16 0.34 -3.08 -0.34
CA LEU A 16 0.95 -1.74 -0.35
C LEU A 16 1.63 -1.39 -1.70
N VAL A 17 1.93 -2.42 -2.50
CA VAL A 17 2.61 -2.31 -3.79
C VAL A 17 1.72 -2.96 -4.84
N TYR A 18 1.36 -2.23 -5.88
CA TYR A 18 0.66 -2.76 -7.05
C TYR A 18 1.60 -3.62 -7.88
N LEU A 19 1.09 -4.73 -8.43
CA LEU A 19 1.78 -5.56 -9.41
C LEU A 19 1.06 -5.39 -10.75
N ASP A 20 1.73 -4.85 -11.76
CA ASP A 20 1.24 -4.93 -13.12
C ASP A 20 1.38 -6.38 -13.60
N TYR A 21 0.25 -7.06 -13.82
CA TYR A 21 0.25 -8.47 -14.22
C TYR A 21 0.74 -8.72 -15.64
N ALA A 22 0.75 -7.69 -16.51
CA ALA A 22 1.24 -7.84 -17.88
C ALA A 22 2.77 -7.78 -17.93
N THR A 23 3.38 -6.93 -17.11
CA THR A 23 4.82 -6.63 -17.15
C THR A 23 5.60 -7.16 -15.95
N LEU A 24 4.89 -7.55 -14.89
CA LEU A 24 5.41 -7.90 -13.57
C LEU A 24 6.11 -6.74 -12.85
N GLU A 25 5.91 -5.50 -13.31
CA GLU A 25 6.40 -4.30 -12.64
C GLU A 25 5.73 -4.12 -11.27
N ARG A 26 6.53 -3.70 -10.29
CA ARG A 26 6.08 -3.41 -8.93
C ARG A 26 6.04 -1.92 -8.71
N ILE A 27 4.84 -1.40 -8.49
CA ILE A 27 4.58 0.04 -8.38
C ILE A 27 4.11 0.34 -6.95
N PRO A 28 4.94 1.00 -6.10
CA PRO A 28 4.54 1.37 -4.75
C PRO A 28 3.32 2.31 -4.75
N LYS A 29 2.31 2.01 -3.91
CA LYS A 29 1.14 2.89 -3.72
C LYS A 29 1.44 3.96 -2.67
N ASP A 30 0.61 4.99 -2.54
CA ASP A 30 0.78 6.02 -1.49
C ASP A 30 0.81 5.42 -0.07
N SER A 31 0.03 4.36 0.15
CA SER A 31 0.01 3.61 1.41
C SER A 31 1.36 2.97 1.74
N TYR A 32 2.15 2.56 0.73
CA TYR A 32 3.52 2.10 0.95
C TYR A 32 4.39 3.22 1.54
N HIS A 33 4.36 4.40 0.92
CA HIS A 33 5.16 5.54 1.38
C HIS A 33 4.71 6.03 2.75
N TRP A 34 3.41 6.00 3.02
CA TRP A 34 2.87 6.28 4.35
C TRP A 34 3.38 5.28 5.39
N TYR A 35 3.24 3.98 5.13
CA TYR A 35 3.65 2.93 6.08
C TYR A 35 5.17 2.95 6.31
N LYS A 36 5.96 3.27 5.28
CA LYS A 36 7.40 3.53 5.42
C LYS A 36 7.69 4.65 6.43
N ARG A 37 6.92 5.74 6.43
CA ARG A 37 7.07 6.83 7.41
C ARG A 37 6.66 6.40 8.82
N VAL A 38 5.60 5.59 8.97
CA VAL A 38 5.21 5.01 10.27
C VAL A 38 6.34 4.18 10.87
N ILE A 39 6.95 3.31 10.06
CA ILE A 39 8.10 2.50 10.51
C ILE A 39 9.26 3.41 10.90
N ALA A 40 9.58 4.40 10.06
CA ALA A 40 10.68 5.33 10.33
C ALA A 40 10.46 6.19 11.60
N SER A 41 9.22 6.52 11.93
CA SER A 41 8.86 7.23 13.17
C SER A 41 8.72 6.29 14.37
N ASN A 42 8.85 4.97 14.19
CA ASN A 42 8.53 3.96 15.20
C ASN A 42 7.12 4.15 15.80
N GLY A 43 6.15 4.47 14.95
CA GLY A 43 4.76 4.73 15.36
C GLY A 43 4.52 6.12 15.97
N GLY A 44 5.52 7.01 15.98
CA GLY A 44 5.35 8.41 16.36
C GLY A 44 4.53 9.22 15.34
N GLU A 45 4.13 10.43 15.73
CA GLU A 45 3.37 11.35 14.86
C GLU A 45 4.10 11.61 13.53
N ILE A 46 3.32 11.63 12.44
CA ILE A 46 3.85 11.87 11.08
C ILE A 46 3.28 13.21 10.58
N PRO A 47 4.13 14.26 10.49
CA PRO A 47 3.69 15.57 10.01
C PRO A 47 3.09 15.50 8.61
N GLY A 48 1.99 16.21 8.37
CA GLY A 48 1.35 16.31 7.06
C GLY A 48 0.48 15.12 6.66
N VAL A 49 0.31 14.11 7.52
CA VAL A 49 -0.69 13.05 7.34
C VAL A 49 -1.76 13.21 8.40
N VAL A 50 -2.55 14.26 8.29
CA VAL A 50 -3.77 14.38 9.09
C VAL A 50 -4.77 13.41 8.48
N GLY A 51 -5.12 12.37 9.23
CA GLY A 51 -6.35 11.62 9.00
C GLY A 51 -7.52 12.57 9.17
N SER A 52 -7.89 13.29 8.12
CA SER A 52 -9.19 13.96 8.04
C SER A 52 -10.24 12.88 7.82
N LEU A 53 -10.55 12.15 8.88
CA LEU A 53 -11.89 11.60 9.06
C LEU A 53 -12.78 12.79 9.44
N ARG A 54 -13.27 13.49 8.43
CA ARG A 54 -14.58 14.14 8.51
C ARG A 54 -15.57 13.25 7.80
#